data_AF-A0A4Q4Q4M0-F1
#
_entry.id   AF-A0A4Q4Q4M0-F1
#
_cell.length_a   1.000
_cell.length_b   1.000
_cell.length_c   1.000
_cell.angle_alpha   90.00
_cell.angle_beta   90.00
_cell.angle_gamma   90.00
#
_symmetry.space_group_name_H-M   'P 1'
#
loop_
_entity.id
_entity.type
_entity.pdbx_description
1 polymer ?
#
loop_
_entity_poly.entity_id
_entity_poly.type
_entity_poly.pdbx_seq_one_letter_code
_entity_poly.pdbx_strand_id
1 'polypeptide(L)'
;MPGTLQPQQPNGDAPQRRGVYLLTHPRSASNLFQTMMAKQPGYQNSGYKLFDAGFTTLLELDKGKLSEWSEEEQEKLYDSFRVAFGKLEDELDDCAKNGKQAFVKEHTIFLSAPDKIFQSIYPDDVPPSLTVHQRNSPQNAETVHTNPTSVPDNLLLSLQPIFQIRHPMLMFPSMLRAQRDWKPDARPRSLYCRATLTLKHSRALYDWYAKHGDKAGITPRVIDADDIMNNPAAVRQLCEQTGLSADDVQYEWEERKVEDPLMARFLSTINASKGIKPGLGAEGKTLEAEKKKWVEEWGEEDAEDMARFVSEALPDYEYLHSRRTVGEGVKA
;
A
#
# COMPACT_ATOMS: atom_id res chain seq x y z
N MET A 1 27.75 3.70 -7.49
CA MET A 1 27.00 4.94 -7.77
C MET A 1 25.67 4.80 -7.03
N PRO A 2 25.20 5.83 -6.30
CA PRO A 2 23.84 5.82 -5.74
C PRO A 2 22.82 5.49 -6.85
N GLY A 3 21.84 4.64 -6.57
CA GLY A 3 20.87 4.18 -7.58
C GLY A 3 21.33 3.01 -8.47
N THR A 4 22.40 2.31 -8.12
CA THR A 4 22.73 1.01 -8.73
C THR A 4 22.79 -0.06 -7.65
N LEU A 5 21.71 -0.83 -7.49
CA LEU A 5 21.89 -2.21 -7.04
C LEU A 5 22.79 -2.84 -8.09
N GLN A 6 24.03 -3.21 -7.73
CA GLN A 6 24.69 -4.24 -8.52
C GLN A 6 23.71 -5.41 -8.48
N PRO A 7 23.13 -5.85 -9.61
CA PRO A 7 22.28 -7.00 -9.57
C PRO A 7 23.11 -8.12 -8.96
N GLN A 8 22.68 -8.67 -7.82
CA GLN A 8 22.97 -10.08 -7.59
C GLN A 8 22.50 -10.74 -8.87
N GLN A 9 23.46 -11.29 -9.65
CA GLN A 9 23.16 -11.75 -10.99
C GLN A 9 21.90 -12.62 -10.92
N PRO A 10 20.80 -12.22 -11.60
CA PRO A 10 19.60 -13.03 -11.59
C PRO A 10 19.96 -14.45 -12.03
N ASN A 11 19.51 -15.45 -11.28
CA ASN A 11 19.60 -16.83 -11.74
C ASN A 11 18.61 -16.99 -12.91
N GLY A 12 19.09 -17.00 -14.16
CA GLY A 12 18.26 -17.29 -15.34
C GLY A 12 17.20 -16.23 -15.68
N ASP A 13 15.97 -16.67 -15.95
CA ASP A 13 14.83 -15.91 -16.54
C ASP A 13 14.22 -14.79 -15.66
N ALA A 14 14.89 -14.31 -14.61
CA ALA A 14 14.34 -13.30 -13.72
C ALA A 14 14.20 -11.92 -14.39
N PRO A 15 13.12 -11.17 -14.09
CA PRO A 15 12.84 -9.90 -14.76
C PRO A 15 13.88 -8.82 -14.41
N GLN A 16 14.13 -7.92 -15.37
CA GLN A 16 14.98 -6.75 -15.15
C GLN A 16 14.42 -5.87 -14.01
N ARG A 17 15.30 -5.36 -13.13
CA ARG A 17 14.91 -4.43 -12.06
C ARG A 17 14.41 -3.10 -12.65
N ARG A 18 13.20 -2.69 -12.28
CA ARG A 18 12.54 -1.46 -12.77
C ARG A 18 12.40 -0.37 -11.71
N GLY A 19 12.81 -0.63 -10.46
CA GLY A 19 12.76 0.32 -9.36
C GLY A 19 12.21 -0.24 -8.06
N VAL A 20 11.60 0.64 -7.25
CA VAL A 20 11.02 0.36 -5.94
C VAL A 20 9.50 0.42 -5.99
N TYR A 21 8.86 -0.53 -5.32
CA TYR A 21 7.42 -0.55 -5.11
C TYR A 21 7.11 -0.35 -3.63
N LEU A 22 6.72 0.86 -3.25
CA LEU A 22 6.24 1.21 -1.92
C LEU A 22 4.79 0.71 -1.76
N LEU A 23 4.65 -0.47 -1.15
CA LEU A 23 3.40 -1.17 -0.88
C LEU A 23 2.90 -0.80 0.51
N THR A 24 1.70 -0.23 0.59
CA THR A 24 1.24 0.45 1.80
C THR A 24 -0.21 0.11 2.14
N HIS A 25 -0.68 0.60 3.27
CA HIS A 25 -2.10 0.61 3.63
C HIS A 25 -2.62 2.06 3.65
N PRO A 26 -3.90 2.34 3.34
CA PRO A 26 -4.49 3.64 3.62
C PRO A 26 -4.18 4.11 5.05
N ARG A 27 -3.80 5.38 5.21
CA ARG A 27 -3.50 5.98 6.53
C ARG A 27 -2.26 5.41 7.26
N SER A 28 -1.39 4.66 6.57
CA SER A 28 -0.10 4.14 7.10
C SER A 28 1.02 5.19 7.21
N ALA A 29 0.73 6.49 7.05
CA ALA A 29 1.72 7.56 6.89
C ALA A 29 2.59 7.43 5.61
N SER A 30 2.08 6.79 4.55
CA SER A 30 2.81 6.60 3.29
C SER A 30 3.20 7.90 2.57
N ASN A 31 2.40 8.96 2.74
CA ASN A 31 2.72 10.28 2.21
C ASN A 31 3.94 10.91 2.89
N LEU A 32 4.20 10.58 4.16
CA LEU A 32 5.42 11.02 4.86
C LEU A 32 6.65 10.39 4.20
N PHE A 33 6.68 9.04 4.13
CA PHE A 33 7.82 8.33 3.57
C PHE A 33 8.07 8.68 2.09
N GLN A 34 7.02 8.79 1.28
CA GLN A 34 7.16 9.25 -0.11
C GLN A 34 7.75 10.67 -0.20
N THR A 35 7.38 11.57 0.71
CA THR A 35 7.97 12.92 0.77
C THR A 35 9.44 12.87 1.15
N MET A 36 9.81 12.00 2.09
CA MET A 36 11.21 11.78 2.48
C MET A 36 12.05 11.22 1.32
N MET A 37 11.46 10.39 0.45
CA MET A 37 12.13 9.81 -0.73
C MET A 37 12.00 10.67 -2.00
N ALA A 38 11.49 11.90 -1.89
CA ALA A 38 11.11 12.72 -3.06
C ALA A 38 12.28 13.07 -4.00
N LYS A 39 13.53 13.07 -3.51
CA LYS A 39 14.73 13.50 -4.26
C LYS A 39 15.75 12.39 -4.49
N GLN A 40 15.33 11.14 -4.42
CA GLN A 40 16.22 9.99 -4.59
C GLN A 40 16.91 10.00 -5.97
N PRO A 41 18.25 9.97 -6.03
CA PRO A 41 18.98 10.05 -7.28
C PRO A 41 18.76 8.81 -8.15
N GLY A 42 18.55 9.02 -9.45
CA GLY A 42 18.26 7.93 -10.39
C GLY A 42 16.83 7.39 -10.33
N TYR A 43 15.97 7.96 -9.47
CA TYR A 43 14.56 7.59 -9.38
C TYR A 43 13.64 8.69 -9.93
N GLN A 44 12.51 8.26 -10.48
CA GLN A 44 11.35 9.10 -10.76
C GLN A 44 10.24 8.74 -9.78
N ASN A 45 9.75 9.75 -9.06
CA ASN A 45 8.66 9.57 -8.11
C ASN A 45 7.33 9.47 -8.83
N SER A 46 6.64 8.35 -8.63
CA SER A 46 5.28 8.11 -9.10
C SER A 46 4.30 8.13 -7.94
N GLY A 47 3.07 8.54 -8.22
CA GLY A 47 1.92 8.39 -7.34
C GLY A 47 1.23 7.03 -7.50
N TYR A 48 0.04 6.95 -6.91
CA TYR A 48 -0.88 5.85 -7.11
C TYR A 48 -1.39 5.84 -8.57
N LYS A 49 -1.45 4.68 -9.19
CA LYS A 49 -1.98 4.43 -10.54
C LYS A 49 -3.29 3.63 -10.50
N LEU A 50 -3.43 2.74 -9.51
CA LEU A 50 -4.57 1.85 -9.28
C LEU A 50 -5.56 2.40 -8.25
N PHE A 51 -5.21 3.46 -7.51
CA PHE A 51 -6.04 4.02 -6.44
C PHE A 51 -7.45 4.39 -6.89
N ASP A 52 -7.60 5.14 -8.00
CA ASP A 52 -8.92 5.61 -8.42
C ASP A 52 -9.86 4.44 -8.80
N ALA A 53 -9.32 3.44 -9.52
CA ALA A 53 -10.07 2.24 -9.88
C ALA A 53 -10.47 1.45 -8.62
N GLY A 54 -9.51 1.16 -7.74
CA GLY A 54 -9.76 0.41 -6.51
C GLY A 54 -10.68 1.15 -5.53
N PHE A 55 -10.53 2.47 -5.39
CA PHE A 55 -11.40 3.29 -4.55
C PHE A 55 -12.82 3.34 -5.11
N THR A 56 -12.98 3.45 -6.44
CA THR A 56 -14.29 3.34 -7.09
C THR A 56 -14.93 1.98 -6.78
N THR A 57 -14.20 0.87 -6.93
CA THR A 57 -14.67 -0.47 -6.53
C THR A 57 -15.13 -0.54 -5.08
N LEU A 58 -14.44 0.12 -4.14
CA LEU A 58 -14.87 0.15 -2.74
C LEU A 58 -16.22 0.85 -2.52
N LEU A 59 -16.48 1.95 -3.23
CA LEU A 59 -17.73 2.70 -3.12
C LEU A 59 -18.94 1.91 -3.64
N GLU A 60 -18.67 0.94 -4.48
CA GLU A 60 -19.64 0.11 -5.16
C GLU A 60 -20.06 -1.14 -4.36
N LEU A 61 -19.36 -1.44 -3.25
CA LEU A 61 -19.61 -2.63 -2.43
C LEU A 61 -21.03 -2.70 -1.85
N ASP A 62 -21.66 -1.56 -1.56
CA ASP A 62 -23.00 -1.52 -0.96
C ASP A 62 -24.12 -1.96 -1.94
N LYS A 63 -23.83 -2.13 -3.25
CA LYS A 63 -24.82 -2.59 -4.25
C LYS A 63 -25.11 -4.09 -4.20
N GLY A 64 -24.32 -4.88 -3.46
CA GLY A 64 -24.48 -6.34 -3.38
C GLY A 64 -23.40 -7.09 -4.16
N LYS A 65 -23.61 -8.39 -4.37
CA LYS A 65 -22.61 -9.28 -5.00
C LYS A 65 -22.34 -8.89 -6.45
N LEU A 66 -21.08 -8.89 -6.86
CA LEU A 66 -20.68 -8.50 -8.21
C LEU A 66 -21.22 -9.47 -9.27
N SER A 67 -21.34 -10.77 -8.94
CA SER A 67 -21.91 -11.76 -9.87
C SER A 67 -23.40 -11.56 -10.18
N GLU A 68 -24.12 -10.78 -9.38
CA GLU A 68 -25.54 -10.48 -9.57
C GLU A 68 -25.77 -9.23 -10.44
N TRP A 69 -24.70 -8.51 -10.80
CA TRP A 69 -24.77 -7.30 -11.62
C TRP A 69 -24.88 -7.64 -13.11
N SER A 70 -25.30 -6.67 -13.91
CA SER A 70 -25.30 -6.82 -15.38
C SER A 70 -23.86 -6.97 -15.91
N GLU A 71 -23.69 -7.71 -17.02
CA GLU A 71 -22.40 -7.90 -17.67
C GLU A 71 -21.73 -6.56 -18.04
N GLU A 72 -22.52 -5.58 -18.47
CA GLU A 72 -22.05 -4.23 -18.81
C GLU A 72 -21.46 -3.50 -17.59
N GLU A 73 -22.13 -3.56 -16.44
CA GLU A 73 -21.65 -2.92 -15.21
C GLU A 73 -20.40 -3.62 -14.66
N GLN A 74 -20.37 -4.96 -14.71
CA GLN A 74 -19.18 -5.73 -14.32
C GLN A 74 -18.00 -5.35 -15.21
N GLU A 75 -18.16 -5.37 -16.52
CA GLU A 75 -17.08 -5.11 -17.47
C GLU A 75 -16.58 -3.66 -17.38
N LYS A 76 -17.47 -2.69 -17.12
CA LYS A 76 -17.06 -1.29 -16.85
C LYS A 76 -16.11 -1.19 -15.64
N LEU A 77 -16.38 -1.94 -14.58
CA LEU A 77 -15.55 -1.91 -13.37
C LEU A 77 -14.21 -2.63 -13.61
N TYR A 78 -14.20 -3.74 -14.35
CA TYR A 78 -12.98 -4.41 -14.77
C TYR A 78 -12.13 -3.55 -15.72
N ASP A 79 -12.75 -2.89 -16.69
CA ASP A 79 -12.05 -2.02 -17.65
C ASP A 79 -11.36 -0.84 -16.94
N SER A 80 -12.01 -0.25 -15.93
CA SER A 80 -11.37 0.76 -15.07
C SER A 80 -10.05 0.26 -14.46
N PHE A 81 -10.01 -0.99 -13.98
CA PHE A 81 -8.79 -1.60 -13.46
C PHE A 81 -7.75 -1.85 -14.56
N ARG A 82 -8.16 -2.33 -15.75
CA ARG A 82 -7.25 -2.53 -16.89
C ARG A 82 -6.62 -1.22 -17.36
N VAL A 83 -7.41 -0.15 -17.47
CA VAL A 83 -6.93 1.19 -17.81
C VAL A 83 -5.95 1.71 -16.76
N ALA A 84 -6.27 1.54 -15.48
CA ALA A 84 -5.39 1.92 -14.38
C ALA A 84 -4.06 1.15 -14.40
N PHE A 85 -4.09 -0.14 -14.71
CA PHE A 85 -2.89 -0.95 -14.92
C PHE A 85 -2.06 -0.48 -16.12
N GLY A 86 -2.70 -0.12 -17.24
CA GLY A 86 -2.02 0.48 -18.38
C GLY A 86 -1.25 1.75 -18.01
N LYS A 87 -1.82 2.61 -17.16
CA LYS A 87 -1.14 3.81 -16.63
C LYS A 87 0.08 3.48 -15.76
N LEU A 88 0.05 2.35 -15.03
CA LEU A 88 1.21 1.85 -14.30
C LEU A 88 2.31 1.41 -15.26
N GLU A 89 1.98 0.67 -16.31
CA GLU A 89 2.95 0.28 -17.32
C GLU A 89 3.55 1.50 -18.04
N ASP A 90 2.73 2.49 -18.39
CA ASP A 90 3.19 3.73 -19.02
C ASP A 90 4.21 4.48 -18.15
N GLU A 91 3.97 4.56 -16.84
CA GLU A 91 4.91 5.18 -15.90
C GLU A 91 6.24 4.42 -15.85
N LEU A 92 6.19 3.08 -15.78
CA LEU A 92 7.40 2.27 -15.73
C LEU A 92 8.20 2.34 -17.03
N ASP A 93 7.53 2.49 -18.18
CA ASP A 93 8.15 2.66 -19.49
C ASP A 93 8.74 4.06 -19.65
N ASP A 94 8.06 5.10 -19.17
CA ASP A 94 8.57 6.48 -19.14
C ASP A 94 9.83 6.61 -18.28
N CYS A 95 9.83 6.01 -17.08
CA CYS A 95 11.02 5.95 -16.23
C CYS A 95 12.22 5.37 -16.99
N ALA A 96 12.03 4.22 -17.64
CA ALA A 96 13.07 3.54 -18.40
C ALA A 96 13.59 4.38 -19.58
N LYS A 97 12.69 5.02 -20.35
CA LYS A 97 13.05 5.94 -21.45
C LYS A 97 13.89 7.12 -20.97
N ASN A 98 13.62 7.60 -19.76
CA ASN A 98 14.36 8.69 -19.12
C ASN A 98 15.63 8.23 -18.39
N GLY A 99 16.02 6.96 -18.50
CA GLY A 99 17.19 6.40 -17.83
C GLY A 99 17.05 6.34 -16.31
N LYS A 100 15.83 6.32 -15.80
CA LYS A 100 15.48 6.30 -14.38
C LYS A 100 14.80 5.00 -13.97
N GLN A 101 14.87 4.72 -12.68
CA GLN A 101 14.04 3.71 -12.03
C GLN A 101 12.76 4.34 -11.48
N ALA A 102 11.68 3.57 -11.37
CA ALA A 102 10.44 4.06 -10.79
C ALA A 102 10.47 3.96 -9.25
N PHE A 103 9.93 4.96 -8.57
CA PHE A 103 9.51 4.85 -7.16
C PHE A 103 7.98 4.93 -7.14
N VAL A 104 7.33 3.77 -7.21
CA VAL A 104 5.86 3.67 -7.29
C VAL A 104 5.31 3.43 -5.90
N LYS A 105 4.20 4.11 -5.56
CA LYS A 105 3.49 3.90 -4.30
C LYS A 105 2.09 3.35 -4.58
N GLU A 106 1.74 2.25 -3.94
CA GLU A 106 0.37 1.70 -3.98
C GLU A 106 -0.17 1.27 -2.62
N HIS A 107 -1.49 1.18 -2.52
CA HIS A 107 -2.15 0.48 -1.42
C HIS A 107 -2.37 -0.98 -1.79
N THR A 108 -1.99 -1.92 -0.92
CA THR A 108 -1.99 -3.36 -1.26
C THR A 108 -3.36 -3.89 -1.65
N ILE A 109 -4.45 -3.33 -1.10
CA ILE A 109 -5.82 -3.67 -1.50
C ILE A 109 -6.14 -3.29 -2.94
N PHE A 110 -5.54 -2.22 -3.48
CA PHE A 110 -5.81 -1.73 -4.84
C PHE A 110 -4.98 -2.43 -5.92
N LEU A 111 -4.12 -3.38 -5.56
CA LEU A 111 -3.53 -4.32 -6.54
C LEU A 111 -4.52 -5.43 -6.92
N SER A 112 -5.60 -5.58 -6.17
CA SER A 112 -6.68 -6.52 -6.47
C SER A 112 -7.74 -5.85 -7.34
N ALA A 113 -8.15 -6.53 -8.41
CA ALA A 113 -9.25 -6.10 -9.25
C ALA A 113 -10.61 -6.38 -8.57
N PRO A 114 -11.74 -5.95 -9.17
CA PRO A 114 -13.05 -6.00 -8.53
C PRO A 114 -13.45 -7.37 -7.98
N ASP A 115 -13.22 -8.46 -8.72
CA ASP A 115 -13.47 -9.82 -8.29
C ASP A 115 -12.93 -10.11 -6.88
N LYS A 116 -11.65 -9.80 -6.66
CA LYS A 116 -10.96 -10.09 -5.40
C LYS A 116 -11.37 -9.16 -4.27
N ILE A 117 -11.67 -7.89 -4.58
CA ILE A 117 -12.18 -6.94 -3.58
C ILE A 117 -13.58 -7.35 -3.12
N PHE A 118 -14.48 -7.68 -4.04
CA PHE A 118 -15.83 -8.14 -3.71
C PHE A 118 -15.79 -9.47 -2.95
N GLN A 119 -14.97 -10.43 -3.37
CA GLN A 119 -14.84 -11.72 -2.68
C GLN A 119 -14.33 -11.56 -1.23
N SER A 120 -13.55 -10.52 -0.93
CA SER A 120 -13.12 -10.22 0.44
C SER A 120 -14.28 -9.79 1.38
N ILE A 121 -15.37 -9.29 0.79
CA ILE A 121 -16.56 -8.80 1.50
C ILE A 121 -17.70 -9.82 1.44
N TYR A 122 -17.84 -10.49 0.30
CA TYR A 122 -18.82 -11.53 0.00
C TYR A 122 -18.08 -12.83 -0.35
N PRO A 123 -17.67 -13.65 0.64
CA PRO A 123 -16.87 -14.85 0.39
C PRO A 123 -17.51 -15.88 -0.54
N ASP A 124 -18.84 -15.91 -0.59
CA ASP A 124 -19.63 -16.81 -1.45
C ASP A 124 -19.92 -16.21 -2.84
N ASP A 125 -19.37 -15.04 -3.16
CA ASP A 125 -19.49 -14.42 -4.48
C ASP A 125 -18.48 -15.03 -5.45
N VAL A 126 -18.91 -15.26 -6.70
CA VAL A 126 -18.13 -15.97 -7.72
C VAL A 126 -18.12 -15.21 -9.05
N PRO A 127 -17.70 -13.93 -9.07
CA PRO A 127 -17.63 -13.17 -10.31
C PRO A 127 -16.50 -13.69 -11.23
N PRO A 128 -16.50 -13.32 -12.52
CA PRO A 128 -15.39 -13.61 -13.42
C PRO A 128 -14.06 -13.09 -12.86
N SER A 129 -13.05 -13.96 -12.73
CA SER A 129 -11.74 -13.56 -12.20
C SER A 129 -10.98 -12.69 -13.21
N LEU A 130 -10.34 -11.61 -12.73
CA LEU A 130 -9.44 -10.81 -13.55
C LEU A 130 -8.01 -10.89 -13.04
N THR A 131 -7.12 -11.31 -13.94
CA THR A 131 -5.68 -11.05 -13.89
C THR A 131 -5.34 -10.25 -15.15
N VAL A 132 -4.67 -9.11 -14.98
CA VAL A 132 -4.22 -8.32 -16.14
C VAL A 132 -2.94 -8.91 -16.71
N HIS A 133 -2.68 -8.69 -18.00
CA HIS A 133 -1.45 -9.14 -18.65
C HIS A 133 -0.62 -7.94 -19.10
N GLN A 134 0.71 -8.07 -19.08
CA GLN A 134 1.57 -7.01 -19.59
C GLN A 134 1.43 -6.86 -21.11
N ARG A 135 1.53 -5.63 -21.62
CA ARG A 135 1.32 -5.31 -23.05
C ARG A 135 2.18 -6.11 -24.03
N ASN A 136 3.37 -6.54 -23.61
CA ASN A 136 4.32 -7.28 -24.45
C ASN A 136 4.47 -8.76 -24.06
N SER A 137 3.61 -9.29 -23.19
CA SER A 137 3.60 -10.72 -22.89
C SER A 137 2.91 -11.50 -24.02
N PRO A 138 3.46 -12.67 -24.45
CA PRO A 138 2.78 -13.51 -25.44
C PRO A 138 1.39 -13.90 -24.94
N GLN A 139 0.32 -13.64 -25.71
CA GLN A 139 -1.06 -13.91 -25.27
C GLN A 139 -1.33 -15.41 -24.97
N ASN A 140 -0.48 -16.31 -25.47
CA ASN A 140 -0.58 -17.76 -25.28
C ASN A 140 0.50 -18.34 -24.34
N ALA A 141 1.35 -17.50 -23.75
CA ALA A 141 2.22 -17.99 -22.68
C ALA A 141 1.34 -18.18 -21.45
N GLU A 142 1.35 -19.38 -20.86
CA GLU A 142 0.85 -19.57 -19.49
C GLU A 142 1.72 -18.71 -18.57
N THR A 143 1.39 -17.42 -18.42
CA THR A 143 2.00 -16.58 -17.42
C THR A 143 1.50 -17.09 -16.09
N VAL A 144 2.35 -17.88 -15.43
CA VAL A 144 2.11 -18.36 -14.07
C VAL A 144 1.76 -17.15 -13.20
N HIS A 145 0.53 -17.12 -12.71
CA HIS A 145 0.03 -16.10 -11.79
C HIS A 145 -0.20 -16.75 -10.44
N THR A 146 0.72 -16.51 -9.50
CA THR A 146 0.72 -17.19 -8.18
C THR A 146 0.52 -16.23 -7.02
N ASN A 147 0.56 -14.93 -7.29
CA ASN A 147 0.38 -13.91 -6.27
C ASN A 147 -1.11 -13.65 -5.97
N PRO A 148 -1.44 -13.10 -4.78
CA PRO A 148 -2.83 -12.92 -4.35
C PRO A 148 -3.54 -11.73 -4.99
N THR A 149 -2.89 -10.98 -5.88
CA THR A 149 -3.43 -9.76 -6.50
C THR A 149 -3.91 -10.03 -7.93
N SER A 150 -4.33 -9.00 -8.66
CA SER A 150 -4.64 -9.10 -10.09
C SER A 150 -3.49 -8.67 -11.01
N VAL A 151 -2.35 -8.26 -10.44
CA VAL A 151 -1.15 -7.80 -11.16
C VAL A 151 -0.23 -8.99 -11.50
N PRO A 152 0.39 -9.07 -12.70
CA PRO A 152 1.32 -10.13 -13.07
C PRO A 152 2.49 -10.36 -12.10
N ASP A 153 2.83 -11.62 -11.84
CA ASP A 153 3.99 -12.03 -11.04
C ASP A 153 5.29 -11.36 -11.53
N ASN A 154 5.51 -11.34 -12.85
CA ASN A 154 6.73 -10.79 -13.44
C ASN A 154 6.87 -9.28 -13.26
N LEU A 155 5.77 -8.51 -13.30
CA LEU A 155 5.79 -7.08 -13.00
C LEU A 155 6.11 -6.85 -11.53
N LEU A 156 5.48 -7.60 -10.61
CA LEU A 156 5.75 -7.52 -9.18
C LEU A 156 7.22 -7.84 -8.87
N LEU A 157 7.77 -8.93 -9.43
CA LEU A 157 9.16 -9.34 -9.24
C LEU A 157 10.18 -8.39 -9.91
N SER A 158 9.74 -7.55 -10.84
CA SER A 158 10.60 -6.53 -11.48
C SER A 158 10.90 -5.34 -10.55
N LEU A 159 10.12 -5.14 -9.48
CA LEU A 159 10.30 -4.04 -8.53
C LEU A 159 10.78 -4.57 -7.17
N GLN A 160 11.57 -3.77 -6.46
CA GLN A 160 11.96 -4.05 -5.08
C GLN A 160 10.83 -3.62 -4.13
N PRO A 161 10.11 -4.54 -3.47
CA PRO A 161 8.99 -4.17 -2.62
C PRO A 161 9.44 -3.66 -1.25
N ILE A 162 8.82 -2.58 -0.82
CA ILE A 162 8.91 -2.02 0.54
C ILE A 162 7.48 -1.98 1.09
N PHE A 163 7.20 -2.80 2.09
CA PHE A 163 5.94 -2.81 2.82
C PHE A 163 6.00 -1.78 3.94
N GLN A 164 5.29 -0.67 3.77
CA GLN A 164 5.12 0.29 4.85
C GLN A 164 3.88 -0.04 5.66
N ILE A 165 4.09 -0.34 6.93
CA ILE A 165 3.04 -0.66 7.91
C ILE A 165 2.92 0.44 8.95
N ARG A 166 1.82 0.40 9.70
CA ARG A 166 1.60 1.23 10.88
C ARG A 166 0.63 0.49 11.80
N HIS A 167 0.71 0.75 13.09
CA HIS A 167 -0.18 0.10 14.06
C HIS A 167 -1.67 0.33 13.71
N PRO A 168 -2.52 -0.71 13.65
CA PRO A 168 -3.93 -0.61 13.24
C PRO A 168 -4.76 0.34 14.12
N MET A 169 -4.45 0.40 15.42
CA MET A 169 -5.01 1.39 16.38
C MET A 169 -4.87 2.85 15.94
N LEU A 170 -3.93 3.17 15.06
CA LEU A 170 -3.77 4.52 14.49
C LEU A 170 -4.39 4.64 13.10
N MET A 171 -4.21 3.62 12.25
CA MET A 171 -4.66 3.65 10.86
C MET A 171 -6.19 3.59 10.77
N PHE A 172 -6.82 2.67 11.48
CA PHE A 172 -8.22 2.32 11.31
C PHE A 172 -9.16 3.44 11.82
N PRO A 173 -8.97 3.97 13.04
CA PRO A 173 -9.65 5.20 13.47
C PRO A 173 -9.48 6.36 12.50
N SER A 174 -8.25 6.56 12.01
CA SER A 174 -7.99 7.65 11.07
C SER A 174 -8.69 7.44 9.72
N MET A 175 -8.89 6.19 9.29
CA MET A 175 -9.59 5.86 8.06
C MET A 175 -11.09 6.14 8.21
N LEU A 176 -11.70 5.69 9.32
CA LEU A 176 -13.10 5.97 9.60
C LEU A 176 -13.38 7.47 9.66
N ARG A 177 -12.53 8.26 10.34
CA ARG A 177 -12.67 9.72 10.36
C ARG A 177 -12.60 10.34 8.96
N ALA A 178 -11.66 9.88 8.13
CA ALA A 178 -11.53 10.37 6.75
C ALA A 178 -12.75 10.02 5.88
N GLN A 179 -13.39 8.88 6.14
CA GLN A 179 -14.61 8.44 5.47
C GLN A 179 -15.83 9.26 5.92
N ARG A 180 -15.92 9.56 7.22
CA ARG A 180 -17.00 10.38 7.79
C ARG A 180 -17.04 11.82 7.28
N ASP A 181 -15.93 12.34 6.79
CA ASP A 181 -15.89 13.69 6.24
C ASP A 181 -16.77 13.85 4.98
N TRP A 182 -17.02 12.77 4.23
CA TRP A 182 -17.88 12.79 3.03
C TRP A 182 -19.08 11.84 3.10
N LYS A 183 -19.06 10.82 3.98
CA LYS A 183 -20.21 9.96 4.30
C LYS A 183 -20.41 9.96 5.83
N PRO A 184 -21.11 10.97 6.39
CA PRO A 184 -21.18 11.16 7.85
C PRO A 184 -21.76 9.99 8.64
N ASP A 185 -22.58 9.16 8.00
CA ASP A 185 -23.17 7.94 8.54
C ASP A 185 -22.24 6.72 8.45
N ALA A 186 -21.01 6.86 7.97
CA ALA A 186 -20.00 5.80 7.93
C ALA A 186 -19.86 5.13 9.30
N ARG A 187 -19.98 3.81 9.34
CA ARG A 187 -19.73 2.99 10.54
C ARG A 187 -18.55 2.08 10.25
N PRO A 188 -17.78 1.62 11.27
CA PRO A 188 -16.72 0.64 11.04
C PRO A 188 -17.19 -0.59 10.25
N ARG A 189 -18.45 -1.01 10.46
CA ARG A 189 -19.09 -2.14 9.78
C ARG A 189 -19.59 -1.86 8.35
N SER A 190 -19.65 -0.61 7.91
CA SER A 190 -20.00 -0.29 6.52
C SER A 190 -19.03 -1.00 5.58
N LEU A 191 -19.51 -1.58 4.47
CA LEU A 191 -18.70 -2.54 3.69
C LEU A 191 -17.42 -1.92 3.14
N TYR A 192 -17.51 -0.70 2.63
CA TYR A 192 -16.37 0.08 2.14
C TYR A 192 -15.40 0.49 3.26
N CYS A 193 -15.88 0.70 4.50
CA CYS A 193 -15.01 0.88 5.67
C CYS A 193 -14.29 -0.42 5.97
N ARG A 194 -15.06 -1.50 6.21
CA ARG A 194 -14.60 -2.83 6.59
C ARG A 194 -13.53 -3.38 5.64
N ALA A 195 -13.68 -3.16 4.32
CA ALA A 195 -12.69 -3.54 3.31
C ALA A 195 -11.28 -2.98 3.61
N THR A 196 -11.20 -1.84 4.27
CA THR A 196 -9.94 -1.14 4.61
C THR A 196 -9.55 -1.26 6.09
N LEU A 197 -10.26 -2.06 6.89
CA LEU A 197 -9.95 -2.31 8.30
C LEU A 197 -9.26 -3.67 8.49
N THR A 198 -8.25 -3.95 7.65
CA THR A 198 -7.54 -5.23 7.64
C THR A 198 -6.13 -5.08 7.10
N LEU A 199 -5.19 -5.92 7.55
CA LEU A 199 -3.84 -6.02 7.01
C LEU A 199 -3.60 -7.29 6.17
N LYS A 200 -4.65 -8.10 5.95
CA LYS A 200 -4.56 -9.38 5.22
C LYS A 200 -3.98 -9.23 3.82
N HIS A 201 -4.32 -8.16 3.09
CA HIS A 201 -3.78 -7.90 1.75
C HIS A 201 -2.26 -7.69 1.78
N SER A 202 -1.77 -6.90 2.73
CA SER A 202 -0.34 -6.66 2.90
C SER A 202 0.37 -7.93 3.34
N ARG A 203 -0.23 -8.68 4.28
CA ARG A 203 0.32 -9.93 4.78
C ARG A 203 0.45 -11.00 3.69
N ALA A 204 -0.62 -11.24 2.92
CA ALA A 204 -0.64 -12.25 1.87
C ALA A 204 0.38 -11.93 0.76
N LEU A 205 0.46 -10.65 0.35
CA LEU A 205 1.41 -10.23 -0.67
C LEU A 205 2.86 -10.30 -0.16
N TYR A 206 3.10 -9.96 1.10
CA TYR A 206 4.42 -10.13 1.73
C TYR A 206 4.85 -11.59 1.73
N ASP A 207 3.99 -12.51 2.16
CA ASP A 207 4.30 -13.95 2.21
C ASP A 207 4.59 -14.50 0.80
N TRP A 208 3.89 -14.00 -0.22
CA TRP A 208 4.19 -14.33 -1.61
C TRP A 208 5.58 -13.84 -2.02
N TYR A 209 5.94 -12.58 -1.76
CA TYR A 209 7.29 -12.07 -2.07
C TYR A 209 8.37 -12.80 -1.28
N ALA A 210 8.14 -13.14 0.00
CA ALA A 210 9.11 -13.87 0.81
C ALA A 210 9.39 -15.27 0.24
N LYS A 211 8.42 -15.89 -0.42
CA LYS A 211 8.56 -17.21 -1.05
C LYS A 211 9.17 -17.17 -2.46
N HIS A 212 8.94 -16.10 -3.22
CA HIS A 212 9.29 -16.05 -4.65
C HIS A 212 10.39 -15.04 -4.98
N GLY A 213 10.65 -14.07 -4.09
CA GLY A 213 11.55 -12.96 -4.31
C GLY A 213 13.00 -13.37 -4.52
N ASP A 214 13.50 -14.36 -3.76
CA ASP A 214 14.89 -14.82 -3.86
C ASP A 214 15.26 -15.28 -5.27
N LYS A 215 14.31 -15.91 -5.99
CA LYS A 215 14.52 -16.33 -7.39
C LYS A 215 14.71 -15.15 -8.34
N ALA A 216 14.15 -14.00 -8.01
CA ALA A 216 14.27 -12.76 -8.75
C ALA A 216 15.31 -11.78 -8.16
N GLY A 217 16.12 -12.24 -7.20
CA GLY A 217 17.11 -11.41 -6.52
C GLY A 217 16.49 -10.20 -5.80
N ILE A 218 15.28 -10.36 -5.23
CA ILE A 218 14.64 -9.37 -4.35
C ILE A 218 14.37 -9.96 -2.98
N THR A 219 14.50 -9.12 -1.96
CA THR A 219 14.07 -9.44 -0.60
C THR A 219 13.03 -8.42 -0.18
N PRO A 220 11.78 -8.80 0.14
CA PRO A 220 10.81 -7.82 0.61
C PRO A 220 11.26 -7.18 1.91
N ARG A 221 11.19 -5.85 1.96
CA ARG A 221 11.50 -5.09 3.17
C ARG A 221 10.22 -4.60 3.82
N VAL A 222 10.22 -4.53 5.14
CA VAL A 222 9.12 -3.94 5.92
C VAL A 222 9.67 -2.74 6.68
N ILE A 223 8.91 -1.66 6.75
CA ILE A 223 9.24 -0.50 7.58
C ILE A 223 7.98 -0.02 8.30
N ASP A 224 8.10 0.24 9.60
CA ASP A 224 7.00 0.77 10.39
C ASP A 224 6.99 2.30 10.36
N ALA A 225 5.79 2.89 10.38
CA ALA A 225 5.62 4.33 10.43
C ALA A 225 6.24 4.98 11.68
N ASP A 226 6.25 4.29 12.82
CA ASP A 226 6.90 4.76 14.03
C ASP A 226 8.42 4.81 13.86
N ASP A 227 9.02 3.83 13.17
CA ASP A 227 10.45 3.85 12.83
C ASP A 227 10.77 4.97 11.83
N ILE A 228 9.91 5.20 10.84
CA ILE A 228 10.06 6.33 9.91
C ILE A 228 10.08 7.67 10.66
N MET A 229 9.22 7.82 11.68
CA MET A 229 9.10 9.07 12.43
C MET A 229 10.20 9.26 13.46
N ASN A 230 10.63 8.19 14.13
CA ASN A 230 11.42 8.29 15.36
C ASN A 230 12.80 7.63 15.26
N ASN A 231 13.09 6.87 14.20
CA ASN A 231 14.30 6.07 14.08
C ASN A 231 15.01 6.30 12.72
N PRO A 232 15.77 7.40 12.56
CA PRO A 232 16.51 7.67 11.33
C PRO A 232 17.48 6.56 10.91
N ALA A 233 17.99 5.78 11.87
CA ALA A 233 18.87 4.64 11.58
C ALA A 233 18.14 3.51 10.83
N ALA A 234 16.87 3.25 11.15
CA ALA A 234 16.06 2.28 10.41
C ALA A 234 15.79 2.76 8.96
N VAL A 235 15.55 4.06 8.77
CA VAL A 235 15.39 4.65 7.43
C VAL A 235 16.67 4.54 6.62
N ARG A 236 17.83 4.86 7.20
CA ARG A 236 19.15 4.68 6.57
C ARG A 236 19.38 3.23 6.14
N GLN A 237 19.16 2.29 7.07
CA GLN A 237 19.32 0.86 6.78
C GLN A 237 18.39 0.40 5.66
N LEU A 238 17.14 0.87 5.64
CA LEU A 238 16.18 0.54 4.59
C LEU A 238 16.66 1.05 3.23
N CYS A 239 17.19 2.28 3.17
CA CYS A 239 17.73 2.83 1.93
C CYS A 239 18.87 1.96 1.39
N GLU A 240 19.84 1.62 2.24
CA GLU A 240 20.97 0.78 1.89
C GLU A 240 20.53 -0.62 1.41
N GLN A 241 19.50 -1.19 2.03
CA GLN A 241 18.94 -2.50 1.67
C GLN A 241 18.13 -2.52 0.37
N THR A 242 17.71 -1.36 -0.14
CA THR A 242 16.77 -1.24 -1.27
C THR A 242 17.34 -0.48 -2.46
N GLY A 243 18.58 0.00 -2.37
CA GLY A 243 19.25 0.75 -3.43
C GLY A 243 18.90 2.24 -3.48
N LEU A 244 18.17 2.73 -2.48
CA LEU A 244 17.94 4.16 -2.27
C LEU A 244 19.17 4.77 -1.58
N SER A 245 19.37 6.07 -1.75
CA SER A 245 20.43 6.83 -1.09
C SER A 245 19.96 7.28 0.30
N ALA A 246 20.69 6.84 1.33
CA ALA A 246 20.46 7.27 2.71
C ALA A 246 20.81 8.75 2.93
N ASP A 247 21.67 9.33 2.09
CA ASP A 247 22.10 10.72 2.21
C ASP A 247 21.16 11.71 1.51
N ASP A 248 20.27 11.21 0.63
CA ASP A 248 19.26 12.02 -0.08
C ASP A 248 17.88 11.98 0.58
N VAL A 249 17.77 11.40 1.77
CA VAL A 249 16.53 11.38 2.56
C VAL A 249 16.18 12.79 3.02
N GLN A 250 14.98 13.25 2.67
CA GLN A 250 14.49 14.58 3.04
C GLN A 250 13.81 14.52 4.42
N TYR A 251 14.28 15.30 5.37
CA TYR A 251 13.65 15.46 6.70
C TYR A 251 12.90 16.78 6.86
N GLU A 252 13.10 17.68 5.90
CA GLU A 252 12.47 18.99 5.83
C GLU A 252 11.87 19.22 4.44
N TRP A 253 10.75 19.92 4.38
CA TRP A 253 10.05 20.26 3.15
C TRP A 253 9.20 21.52 3.36
N GLU A 254 8.69 22.07 2.25
CA GLU A 254 7.76 23.19 2.31
C GLU A 254 6.31 22.72 2.44
N GLU A 255 5.50 23.57 3.06
CA GLU A 255 4.05 23.42 3.10
C GLU A 255 3.47 23.46 1.69
N ARG A 256 2.37 22.72 1.48
CA ARG A 256 1.70 22.62 0.18
C ARG A 256 0.22 22.83 0.36
N LYS A 257 -0.42 23.42 -0.64
CA LYS A 257 -1.89 23.47 -0.73
C LYS A 257 -2.34 22.50 -1.82
N VAL A 258 -3.35 21.71 -1.50
CA VAL A 258 -4.03 20.83 -2.46
C VAL A 258 -5.45 21.34 -2.54
N GLU A 259 -5.89 21.66 -3.75
CA GLU A 259 -7.21 22.25 -4.00
C GLU A 259 -8.33 21.21 -3.91
N ASP A 260 -8.07 19.98 -4.36
CA ASP A 260 -9.03 18.89 -4.28
C ASP A 260 -9.34 18.55 -2.80
N PRO A 261 -10.58 18.73 -2.32
CA PRO A 261 -10.91 18.56 -0.90
C PRO A 261 -10.67 17.14 -0.38
N LEU A 262 -10.92 16.13 -1.21
CA LEU A 262 -10.75 14.73 -0.85
C LEU A 262 -9.25 14.43 -0.64
N MET A 263 -8.41 14.79 -1.60
CA MET A 263 -6.95 14.65 -1.51
C MET A 263 -6.37 15.50 -0.38
N ALA A 264 -6.88 16.72 -0.17
CA ALA A 264 -6.47 17.58 0.92
C ALA A 264 -6.67 16.90 2.28
N ARG A 265 -7.74 16.11 2.46
CA ARG A 265 -7.95 15.34 3.70
C ARG A 265 -6.88 14.25 3.88
N PHE A 266 -6.54 13.51 2.83
CA PHE A 266 -5.49 12.47 2.87
C PHE A 266 -4.08 13.03 3.05
N LEU A 267 -3.86 14.29 2.68
CA LEU A 267 -2.55 14.96 2.74
C LEU A 267 -2.44 16.01 3.85
N SER A 268 -3.51 16.25 4.62
CA SER A 268 -3.61 17.34 5.60
C SER A 268 -2.40 17.48 6.53
N THR A 269 -1.91 16.37 7.10
CA THR A 269 -0.77 16.40 8.01
C THR A 269 0.53 16.78 7.32
N ILE A 270 0.81 16.16 6.16
CA ILE A 270 2.07 16.35 5.44
C ILE A 270 2.14 17.74 4.80
N ASN A 271 1.03 18.19 4.23
CA ASN A 271 0.90 19.48 3.56
C ASN A 271 0.97 20.68 4.51
N ALA A 272 0.52 20.51 5.76
CA ALA A 272 0.59 21.52 6.81
C ALA A 272 1.79 21.30 7.75
N SER A 273 2.89 20.74 7.25
CA SER A 273 4.11 20.50 8.01
C SER A 273 5.33 20.90 7.20
N LYS A 274 6.43 21.18 7.90
CA LYS A 274 7.74 21.44 7.30
C LYS A 274 8.78 20.34 7.56
N GLY A 275 8.33 19.24 8.16
CA GLY A 275 9.16 18.13 8.63
C GLY A 275 8.32 17.10 9.39
N ILE A 276 8.97 16.08 9.93
CA ILE A 276 8.33 15.00 10.68
C ILE A 276 7.67 15.57 11.95
N LYS A 277 6.35 15.33 12.11
CA LYS A 277 5.62 15.75 13.32
C LYS A 277 5.78 14.71 14.44
N PRO A 278 6.28 15.09 15.63
CA PRO A 278 6.42 14.17 16.76
C PRO A 278 5.06 13.80 17.35
N GLY A 279 5.02 12.71 18.11
CA GLY A 279 3.84 12.30 18.89
C GLY A 279 2.71 11.62 18.09
N LEU A 280 2.96 11.27 16.83
CA LEU A 280 2.00 10.56 15.98
C LEU A 280 2.19 9.03 15.99
N GLY A 281 3.13 8.52 16.79
CA GLY A 281 3.41 7.09 16.93
C GLY A 281 2.45 6.34 17.86
N ALA A 282 2.60 5.02 17.91
CA ALA A 282 1.80 4.10 18.72
C ALA A 282 2.37 3.88 20.14
N GLU A 283 3.63 4.28 20.38
CA GLU A 283 4.30 4.14 21.67
C GLU A 283 3.44 4.68 22.84
N GLY A 284 3.33 3.87 23.90
CA GLY A 284 2.58 4.21 25.12
C GLY A 284 1.05 4.15 24.98
N LYS A 285 0.50 3.83 23.81
CA LYS A 285 -0.94 3.66 23.61
C LYS A 285 -1.37 2.22 23.89
N THR A 286 -2.60 2.06 24.37
CA THR A 286 -3.22 0.75 24.58
C THR A 286 -4.59 0.74 23.92
N LEU A 287 -5.02 -0.44 23.47
CA LEU A 287 -6.33 -0.60 22.85
C LEU A 287 -7.46 -0.19 23.80
N GLU A 288 -7.34 -0.51 25.09
CA GLU A 288 -8.32 -0.12 26.10
C GLU A 288 -8.43 1.40 26.28
N ALA A 289 -7.29 2.11 26.31
CA ALA A 289 -7.30 3.57 26.43
C ALA A 289 -7.85 4.25 25.16
N GLU A 290 -7.52 3.72 23.98
CA GLU A 290 -8.04 4.26 22.72
C GLU A 290 -9.53 3.92 22.53
N LYS A 291 -10.00 2.73 22.92
CA LYS A 291 -11.42 2.37 22.91
C LYS A 291 -12.25 3.35 23.72
N LYS A 292 -11.80 3.75 24.92
CA LYS A 292 -12.50 4.77 25.73
C LYS A 292 -12.70 6.09 24.97
N LYS A 293 -11.67 6.55 24.25
CA LYS A 293 -11.76 7.75 23.41
C LYS A 293 -12.75 7.55 22.26
N TRP A 294 -12.75 6.37 21.64
CA TRP A 294 -13.70 6.07 20.55
C TRP A 294 -15.15 5.98 21.04
N VAL A 295 -15.38 5.54 22.29
CA VAL A 295 -16.73 5.57 22.90
C VAL A 295 -17.21 7.01 23.04
N GLU A 296 -16.36 7.92 23.53
CA GLU A 296 -16.67 9.34 23.63
C GLU A 296 -16.89 9.99 22.25
N GLU A 297 -16.10 9.58 21.24
CA GLU A 297 -16.13 10.17 19.91
C GLU A 297 -17.33 9.67 19.08
N TRP A 298 -17.66 8.38 19.15
CA TRP A 298 -18.55 7.70 18.19
C TRP A 298 -19.66 6.84 18.83
N GLY A 299 -19.68 6.72 20.15
CA GLY A 299 -20.57 5.81 20.87
C GLY A 299 -20.01 4.38 21.00
N GLU A 300 -20.66 3.61 21.88
CA GLU A 300 -20.19 2.29 22.32
C GLU A 300 -20.09 1.29 21.17
N GLU A 301 -21.13 1.19 20.34
CA GLU A 301 -21.21 0.21 19.25
C GLU A 301 -20.06 0.35 18.24
N ASP A 302 -19.75 1.57 17.81
CA ASP A 302 -18.66 1.82 16.86
C ASP A 302 -17.28 1.65 17.48
N ALA A 303 -17.14 2.01 18.76
CA ALA A 303 -15.91 1.78 19.49
C ALA A 303 -15.62 0.28 19.65
N GLU A 304 -16.65 -0.53 19.88
CA GLU A 304 -16.55 -1.99 19.96
C GLU A 304 -16.19 -2.62 18.62
N ASP A 305 -16.86 -2.23 17.53
CA ASP A 305 -16.51 -2.71 16.19
C ASP A 305 -15.07 -2.33 15.83
N MET A 306 -14.67 -1.08 16.09
CA MET A 306 -13.31 -0.61 15.84
C MET A 306 -12.29 -1.41 16.65
N ALA A 307 -12.53 -1.62 17.94
CA ALA A 307 -11.64 -2.41 18.80
C ALA A 307 -11.53 -3.87 18.33
N ARG A 308 -12.63 -4.47 17.85
CA ARG A 308 -12.63 -5.79 17.23
C ARG A 308 -11.76 -5.82 15.97
N PHE A 309 -11.96 -4.90 15.02
CA PHE A 309 -11.16 -4.86 13.79
C PHE A 309 -9.68 -4.63 14.06
N VAL A 310 -9.34 -3.76 15.02
CA VAL A 310 -7.95 -3.58 15.45
C VAL A 310 -7.38 -4.89 16.00
N SER A 311 -8.11 -5.57 16.87
CA SER A 311 -7.68 -6.85 17.45
C SER A 311 -7.48 -7.94 16.40
N GLU A 312 -8.37 -8.02 15.42
CA GLU A 312 -8.28 -8.97 14.30
C GLU A 312 -7.08 -8.70 13.38
N ALA A 313 -6.67 -7.44 13.23
CA ALA A 313 -5.53 -7.06 12.41
C ALA A 313 -4.17 -7.10 13.15
N LEU A 314 -4.16 -7.18 14.50
CA LEU A 314 -2.94 -7.22 15.30
C LEU A 314 -2.01 -8.39 14.92
N PRO A 315 -2.48 -9.63 14.73
CA PRO A 315 -1.60 -10.74 14.35
C PRO A 315 -0.87 -10.50 13.01
N ASP A 316 -1.54 -9.89 12.03
CA ASP A 316 -0.93 -9.54 10.75
C ASP A 316 0.09 -8.41 10.92
N TYR A 317 -0.23 -7.40 11.73
CA TYR A 317 0.67 -6.31 12.07
C TYR A 317 1.93 -6.81 12.76
N GLU A 318 1.80 -7.57 13.85
CA GLU A 318 2.92 -8.10 14.65
C GLU A 318 3.85 -8.99 13.81
N TYR A 319 3.27 -9.78 12.90
CA TYR A 319 4.05 -10.57 11.97
C TYR A 319 4.89 -9.72 11.02
N LEU A 320 4.32 -8.67 10.41
CA LEU A 320 5.06 -7.79 9.52
C LEU A 320 6.08 -6.96 10.32
N HIS A 321 5.68 -6.48 11.49
CA HIS A 321 6.51 -5.67 12.39
C HIS A 321 7.74 -6.43 12.90
N SER A 322 7.62 -7.72 13.23
CA SER A 322 8.77 -8.57 13.59
C SER A 322 9.75 -8.82 12.44
N ARG A 323 9.40 -8.43 11.21
CA ARG A 323 10.25 -8.53 10.01
C ARG A 323 10.71 -7.16 9.50
N ARG A 324 10.44 -6.09 10.25
CA ARG A 324 10.81 -4.73 9.86
C ARG A 324 12.31 -4.55 9.84
N THR A 325 12.75 -3.69 8.93
CA THR A 325 14.10 -3.17 8.93
C THR A 325 14.31 -2.36 10.21
N VAL A 326 15.36 -2.70 10.94
CA VAL A 326 15.82 -2.00 12.14
C VAL A 326 17.20 -1.43 11.88
N GLY A 327 17.53 -0.31 12.54
CA GLY A 327 18.86 0.29 12.44
C GLY A 327 19.95 -0.64 12.96
N GLU A 328 21.19 -0.48 12.46
CA GLU A 328 22.35 -1.26 12.92
C GLU A 328 22.48 -1.25 14.45
N GLY A 329 22.67 -2.43 15.04
CA GLY A 329 22.81 -2.60 16.50
C GLY A 329 21.49 -2.80 17.27
N VAL A 330 20.34 -2.67 16.64
CA VAL A 330 19.02 -3.00 17.22
C VAL A 330 18.57 -4.34 16.66
N LYS A 331 18.23 -5.32 17.51
CA LYS A 331 17.62 -6.59 17.04
C LYS A 331 16.17 -6.33 16.65
N ALA A 332 15.75 -6.90 15.50
CA ALA A 332 14.39 -6.80 14.97
C ALA A 332 13.35 -7.43 15.90
#